data_AF-A0A520JD06-F1
#
_entry.id   AF-A0A520JD06-F1
#
_cell.length_a   1.000
_cell.length_b   1.000
_cell.length_c   1.000
_cell.angle_alpha   90.00
_cell.angle_beta   90.00
_cell.angle_gamma   90.00
#
_symmetry.space_group_name_H-M   'P 1'
#
loop_
_entity.id
_entity.type
_entity.pdbx_description
1 polymer ?
#
loop_
_entity_poly.entity_id
_entity_poly.type
_entity_poly.pdbx_seq_one_letter_code
_entity_poly.pdbx_strand_id
1 'polypeptide(L)'
;MIRTTVSLAALAGLLCTAAAPAQTRKAPPRAGTAASADAFVADAEKQLAAASVPNNQINWVNATNITDDTDALAAASNAQLTELQVSLANQAAAFAKTPRLSFDTRRKLDLLRGGITLPAPDRPGAADQLATLTTKMSSFYGKGRGTLGGKPINGSDIEAAMGTTRDPAKLQEMWTSWHDNVGAPMRSDYARMATLANEGAKGLGYPDTGAMWRSAYDMPPEQFAATTDKIWNEVKPLYLALHTYVRWKLNEKYGDAVQPKTGPIRADLLGNMWAQEWGNIYPLVAPAGSGDLGYDIGELLRAKGKTPLDMVHYGEGFYSSLGFEALPKTFWERSLFVKPADREVVCHASAWDIDNKDDIRIKMCTKVNSEDFVT
;
A
#
# COMPACT_ATOMS: atom_id res chain seq x y z
N MET A 1 79.84 33.05 30.15
CA MET A 1 80.55 32.99 28.85
C MET A 1 79.49 32.73 27.78
N ILE A 2 78.94 33.78 27.16
CA ILE A 2 79.45 34.41 25.92
C ILE A 2 79.45 33.34 24.81
N ARG A 3 78.51 33.27 23.87
CA ARG A 3 78.11 34.29 22.86
C ARG A 3 76.78 33.85 22.21
N THR A 4 75.71 34.69 22.21
CA THR A 4 75.25 35.58 21.10
C THR A 4 74.79 34.81 19.85
N THR A 5 73.69 35.10 19.14
CA THR A 5 72.86 36.31 18.97
C THR A 5 71.66 35.91 18.09
N VAL A 6 70.43 36.22 18.51
CA VAL A 6 69.52 37.21 17.89
C VAL A 6 69.07 36.90 16.46
N SER A 7 67.76 36.69 16.32
CA SER A 7 66.96 37.44 15.35
C SER A 7 65.52 37.55 15.85
N LEU A 8 65.22 38.72 16.45
CA LEU A 8 63.88 39.29 16.45
C LEU A 8 63.59 39.77 15.02
N ALA A 9 62.51 39.28 14.43
CA ALA A 9 61.80 40.00 13.39
C ALA A 9 60.29 39.76 13.53
N ALA A 10 59.61 40.84 13.97
CA ALA A 10 58.24 41.21 13.66
C ALA A 10 57.07 40.32 14.13
N LEU A 11 56.47 40.76 15.25
CA LEU A 11 55.02 40.89 15.39
C LEU A 11 54.40 41.53 14.14
N ALA A 12 53.50 40.82 13.45
CA ALA A 12 52.24 41.30 12.86
C ALA A 12 51.70 40.26 11.87
N GLY A 13 50.71 39.48 12.29
CA GLY A 13 50.05 38.50 11.45
C GLY A 13 48.86 37.91 12.19
N LEU A 14 47.74 38.62 12.12
CA LEU A 14 46.45 38.28 12.71
C LEU A 14 46.04 36.81 12.45
N LEU A 15 45.53 36.18 13.51
CA LEU A 15 44.30 35.38 13.54
C LEU A 15 43.81 34.84 12.18
N CYS A 16 44.26 33.64 11.82
CA CYS A 16 43.53 32.75 10.91
C CYS A 16 43.51 31.34 11.54
N THR A 17 42.77 31.19 12.64
CA THR A 17 42.24 29.88 13.00
C THR A 17 41.17 29.54 11.98
N ALA A 18 41.45 28.55 11.12
CA ALA A 18 40.48 27.98 10.22
C ALA A 18 39.28 27.48 11.03
N ALA A 19 38.18 28.23 11.00
CA ALA A 19 36.90 27.78 11.50
C ALA A 19 36.47 26.61 10.62
N ALA A 20 36.43 25.40 11.21
CA ALA A 20 35.65 24.32 10.65
C ALA A 20 34.21 24.85 10.42
N PRO A 21 33.58 24.59 9.27
CA PRO A 21 32.22 25.06 9.03
C PRO A 21 31.33 24.38 10.08
N ALA A 22 30.93 25.14 11.10
CA ALA A 22 29.87 24.76 11.98
C ALA A 22 28.65 24.50 11.09
N GLN A 23 28.20 23.24 11.03
CA GLN A 23 26.89 22.91 10.49
C GLN A 23 25.89 23.81 11.20
N THR A 24 25.43 24.85 10.50
CA THR A 24 24.38 25.72 10.98
C THR A 24 23.17 24.82 11.23
N ARG A 25 22.86 24.53 12.50
CA ARG A 25 21.54 24.08 12.89
C ARG A 25 20.57 25.10 12.27
N LYS A 26 19.82 24.69 11.24
CA LYS A 26 18.75 25.51 10.66
C LYS A 26 17.90 25.98 11.83
N ALA A 27 17.80 27.29 12.04
CA ALA A 27 16.90 27.84 13.04
C ALA A 27 15.48 27.29 12.77
N PRO A 28 14.69 26.93 13.80
CA PRO A 28 13.33 26.49 13.58
C PRO A 28 12.58 27.57 12.78
N PRO A 29 11.76 27.20 11.77
CA PRO A 29 11.03 28.19 11.00
C PRO A 29 10.19 29.03 11.95
N ARG A 30 10.42 30.35 11.97
CA ARG A 30 9.55 31.28 12.71
C ARG A 30 8.13 31.12 12.16
N ALA A 31 7.13 31.12 13.05
CA ALA A 31 5.73 31.15 12.65
C ALA A 31 5.53 32.33 11.68
N GLY A 32 5.06 32.03 10.47
CA GLY A 32 4.93 33.00 9.38
C GLY A 32 3.68 33.87 9.52
N THR A 33 3.40 34.66 8.49
CA THR A 33 2.09 35.29 8.26
C THR A 33 1.19 34.33 7.48
N ALA A 34 -0.13 34.56 7.47
CA ALA A 34 -1.05 33.77 6.65
C ALA A 34 -0.63 33.76 5.16
N ALA A 35 -0.25 34.92 4.61
CA ALA A 35 0.26 35.03 3.24
C ALA A 35 1.51 34.18 2.98
N SER A 36 2.43 34.08 3.96
CA SER A 36 3.61 33.21 3.81
C SER A 36 3.27 31.71 3.88
N ALA A 37 2.23 31.34 4.64
CA ALA A 37 1.73 29.97 4.67
C ALA A 37 1.04 29.60 3.34
N ASP A 38 0.26 30.52 2.77
CA ASP A 38 -0.37 30.34 1.46
C ASP A 38 0.69 30.16 0.36
N ALA A 39 1.74 31.00 0.38
CA ALA A 39 2.86 30.89 -0.54
C ALA A 39 3.63 29.57 -0.37
N PHE A 40 3.87 29.13 0.87
CA PHE A 40 4.48 27.83 1.14
C PHE A 40 3.64 26.68 0.60
N VAL A 41 2.33 26.69 0.83
CA VAL A 41 1.43 25.64 0.34
C VAL A 41 1.44 25.57 -1.18
N ALA A 42 1.35 26.71 -1.86
CA ALA A 42 1.40 26.76 -3.32
C ALA A 42 2.73 26.22 -3.88
N ASP A 43 3.85 26.53 -3.22
CA ASP A 43 5.16 26.00 -3.61
C ASP A 43 5.30 24.49 -3.33
N ALA A 44 4.79 24.02 -2.18
CA ALA A 44 4.76 22.60 -1.82
C ALA A 44 3.94 21.78 -2.84
N GLU A 45 2.77 22.29 -3.25
CA GLU A 45 1.93 21.67 -4.29
C GLU A 45 2.69 21.56 -5.61
N LYS A 46 3.39 22.62 -6.03
CA LYS A 46 4.19 22.61 -7.26
C LYS A 46 5.34 21.60 -7.20
N GLN A 47 6.06 21.55 -6.08
CA GLN A 47 7.17 20.60 -5.89
C GLN A 47 6.67 19.14 -5.90
N LEU A 48 5.59 18.85 -5.18
CA LEU A 48 5.00 17.51 -5.12
C LEU A 48 4.44 17.09 -6.48
N ALA A 49 3.73 17.97 -7.19
CA ALA A 49 3.23 17.66 -8.54
C ALA A 49 4.36 17.38 -9.53
N ALA A 50 5.49 18.11 -9.44
CA ALA A 50 6.65 17.86 -10.29
C ALA A 50 7.35 16.53 -9.94
N ALA A 51 7.38 16.15 -8.66
CA ALA A 51 8.03 14.92 -8.20
C ALA A 51 7.15 13.66 -8.35
N SER A 52 5.82 13.80 -8.27
CA SER A 52 4.90 12.66 -8.24
C SER A 52 4.83 11.95 -9.59
N VAL A 53 4.79 12.68 -10.71
CA VAL A 53 4.65 12.07 -12.04
C VAL A 53 5.79 11.10 -12.37
N PRO A 54 7.09 11.48 -12.31
CA PRO A 54 8.16 10.53 -12.58
C PRO A 54 8.19 9.39 -11.55
N ASN A 55 7.87 9.66 -10.28
CA ASN A 55 7.78 8.62 -9.27
C ASN A 55 6.68 7.59 -9.59
N ASN A 56 5.48 8.04 -9.95
CA ASN A 56 4.36 7.18 -10.33
C ASN A 56 4.68 6.36 -11.57
N GLN A 57 5.33 6.95 -12.57
CA GLN A 57 5.77 6.24 -13.78
C GLN A 57 6.80 5.15 -13.48
N ILE A 58 7.78 5.43 -12.62
CA ILE A 58 8.79 4.45 -12.19
C ILE A 58 8.14 3.32 -11.41
N ASN A 59 7.26 3.63 -10.45
CA ASN A 59 6.54 2.62 -9.68
C ASN A 59 5.61 1.78 -10.56
N TRP A 60 4.96 2.38 -11.57
CA TRP A 60 4.19 1.64 -12.57
C TRP A 60 5.06 0.63 -13.32
N VAL A 61 6.25 1.06 -13.78
CA VAL A 61 7.19 0.17 -14.47
C VAL A 61 7.63 -0.96 -13.56
N ASN A 62 7.99 -0.70 -12.31
CA ASN A 62 8.34 -1.76 -11.36
C ASN A 62 7.18 -2.73 -11.10
N ALA A 63 5.98 -2.20 -10.85
CA ALA A 63 4.81 -3.03 -10.59
C ALA A 63 4.39 -3.89 -11.80
N THR A 64 4.71 -3.46 -13.02
CA THR A 64 4.38 -4.17 -14.26
C THR A 64 5.56 -4.89 -14.92
N ASN A 65 6.76 -4.80 -14.35
CA ASN A 65 7.99 -5.44 -14.83
C ASN A 65 9.02 -5.54 -13.70
N ILE A 66 8.87 -6.51 -12.80
CA ILE A 66 9.72 -6.64 -11.61
C ILE A 66 11.08 -7.22 -12.00
N THR A 67 12.14 -6.44 -11.79
CA THR A 67 13.55 -6.81 -11.97
C THR A 67 14.41 -6.13 -10.91
N ASP A 68 15.65 -6.56 -10.73
CA ASP A 68 16.57 -5.90 -9.78
C ASP A 68 16.80 -4.42 -10.14
N ASP A 69 16.86 -4.09 -11.44
CA ASP A 69 17.03 -2.71 -11.91
C ASP A 69 15.79 -1.86 -11.64
N THR A 70 14.59 -2.37 -11.92
CA THR A 70 13.36 -1.62 -11.64
C THR A 70 13.09 -1.49 -10.14
N ASP A 71 13.50 -2.47 -9.34
CA ASP A 71 13.47 -2.41 -7.87
C ASP A 71 14.40 -1.28 -7.38
N ALA A 72 15.63 -1.20 -7.90
CA ALA A 72 16.57 -0.14 -7.56
C ALA A 72 16.06 1.26 -7.96
N LEU A 73 15.50 1.39 -9.17
CA LEU A 73 14.91 2.65 -9.64
C LEU A 73 13.72 3.09 -8.78
N ALA A 74 12.81 2.17 -8.47
CA ALA A 74 11.65 2.45 -7.63
C ALA A 74 12.07 2.81 -6.20
N ALA A 75 12.99 2.07 -5.59
CA ALA A 75 13.52 2.38 -4.25
C ALA A 75 14.16 3.78 -4.21
N ALA A 76 15.01 4.12 -5.19
CA ALA A 76 15.64 5.44 -5.25
C ALA A 76 14.62 6.57 -5.45
N SER A 77 13.64 6.39 -6.35
CA SER A 77 12.60 7.39 -6.58
C SER A 77 11.69 7.57 -5.36
N ASN A 78 11.32 6.47 -4.68
CA ASN A 78 10.50 6.50 -3.47
C ASN A 78 11.23 7.16 -2.31
N ALA A 79 12.54 6.94 -2.17
CA ALA A 79 13.35 7.62 -1.17
C ALA A 79 13.33 9.14 -1.41
N GLN A 80 13.60 9.60 -2.63
CA GLN A 80 13.58 11.02 -3.00
C GLN A 80 12.23 11.69 -2.72
N LEU A 81 11.13 11.03 -3.11
CA LEU A 81 9.79 11.55 -2.86
C LEU A 81 9.48 11.59 -1.35
N THR A 82 9.86 10.56 -0.60
CA THR A 82 9.64 10.50 0.85
C THR A 82 10.43 11.59 1.58
N GLU A 83 11.69 11.87 1.19
CA GLU A 83 12.49 12.95 1.75
C GLU A 83 11.86 14.32 1.52
N LEU A 84 11.39 14.56 0.28
CA LEU A 84 10.65 15.79 -0.05
C LEU A 84 9.39 15.91 0.82
N GLN A 85 8.59 14.85 0.90
CA GLN A 85 7.37 14.83 1.70
C GLN A 85 7.64 15.09 3.19
N VAL A 86 8.62 14.42 3.79
CA VAL A 86 9.00 14.63 5.21
C VAL A 86 9.50 16.05 5.44
N SER A 87 10.32 16.59 4.53
CA SER A 87 10.79 17.98 4.59
C SER A 87 9.63 18.98 4.54
N LEU A 88 8.67 18.78 3.64
CA LEU A 88 7.48 19.62 3.52
C LEU A 88 6.55 19.45 4.73
N ALA A 89 6.39 18.24 5.26
CA ALA A 89 5.59 17.97 6.46
C ALA A 89 6.16 18.69 7.70
N ASN A 90 7.48 18.68 7.87
CA ASN A 90 8.16 19.40 8.94
C ASN A 90 7.97 20.91 8.83
N GLN A 91 8.05 21.47 7.62
CA GLN A 91 7.76 22.89 7.37
C GLN A 91 6.28 23.21 7.61
N ALA A 92 5.37 22.33 7.16
CA ALA A 92 3.94 22.47 7.35
C ALA A 92 3.58 22.49 8.84
N ALA A 93 4.24 21.67 9.68
CA ALA A 93 4.08 21.69 11.13
C ALA A 93 4.48 23.02 11.77
N ALA A 94 5.45 23.73 11.21
CA ALA A 94 5.81 25.08 11.66
C ALA A 94 4.75 26.11 11.22
N PHE A 95 4.31 26.05 9.96
CA PHE A 95 3.27 26.95 9.43
C PHE A 95 1.90 26.74 10.07
N ALA A 96 1.55 25.53 10.51
CA ALA A 96 0.28 25.22 11.17
C ALA A 96 0.05 26.03 12.47
N LYS A 97 1.13 26.57 13.07
CA LYS A 97 1.11 27.44 14.25
C LYS A 97 0.82 28.91 13.92
N THR A 98 0.78 29.28 12.64
CA THR A 98 0.47 30.63 12.17
C THR A 98 -0.97 31.01 12.54
N PRO A 99 -1.21 32.16 13.19
CA PRO A 99 -2.56 32.61 13.49
C PRO A 99 -3.29 33.08 12.23
N ARG A 100 -4.63 32.99 12.24
CA ARG A 100 -5.51 33.51 11.17
C ARG A 100 -5.25 32.89 9.78
N LEU A 101 -4.89 31.61 9.73
CA LEU A 101 -4.91 30.84 8.49
C LEU A 101 -6.35 30.71 7.95
N SER A 102 -6.51 30.72 6.63
CA SER A 102 -7.75 30.30 6.00
C SER A 102 -8.04 28.82 6.30
N PHE A 103 -9.28 28.41 6.09
CA PHE A 103 -9.67 27.00 6.20
C PHE A 103 -8.85 26.12 5.23
N ASP A 104 -8.76 26.53 3.96
CA ASP A 104 -8.06 25.77 2.92
C ASP A 104 -6.58 25.61 3.21
N THR A 105 -5.90 26.69 3.63
CA THR A 105 -4.47 26.63 3.96
C THR A 105 -4.22 25.73 5.17
N ARG A 106 -5.07 25.81 6.21
CA ARG A 106 -4.99 24.89 7.34
C ARG A 106 -5.16 23.43 6.88
N ARG A 107 -6.18 23.15 6.07
CA ARG A 107 -6.47 21.80 5.57
C ARG A 107 -5.29 21.25 4.76
N LYS A 108 -4.70 22.04 3.86
CA LYS A 108 -3.54 21.65 3.05
C LYS A 108 -2.29 21.40 3.89
N LEU A 109 -2.04 22.21 4.93
CA LEU A 109 -0.95 21.97 5.88
C LEU A 109 -1.14 20.66 6.66
N ASP A 110 -2.38 20.33 7.05
CA ASP A 110 -2.68 19.07 7.73
C ASP A 110 -2.50 17.88 6.77
N LEU A 111 -2.91 18.01 5.49
CA LEU A 111 -2.66 16.99 4.46
C LEU A 111 -1.17 16.76 4.21
N LEU A 112 -0.34 17.82 4.16
CA LEU A 112 1.11 17.67 4.03
C LEU A 112 1.73 16.89 5.20
N ARG A 113 1.16 16.98 6.40
CA ARG A 113 1.66 16.28 7.59
C ARG A 113 1.16 14.85 7.71
N GLY A 114 -0.10 14.60 7.36
CA GLY A 114 -0.75 13.29 7.51
C GLY A 114 -0.77 12.43 6.25
N GLY A 115 -0.49 12.99 5.08
CA GLY A 115 -0.62 12.34 3.78
C GLY A 115 0.54 11.44 3.36
N ILE A 116 1.50 11.18 4.25
CA ILE A 116 2.63 10.28 3.99
C ILE A 116 2.26 8.88 4.46
N THR A 117 2.21 7.89 3.57
CA THR A 117 1.84 6.52 3.98
C THR A 117 2.86 5.91 4.93
N LEU A 118 4.15 5.98 4.61
CA LEU A 118 5.22 5.51 5.48
C LEU A 118 6.26 6.62 5.63
N PRO A 119 6.22 7.40 6.72
CA PRO A 119 7.12 8.53 6.90
C PRO A 119 8.50 8.02 7.30
N ALA A 120 9.53 8.44 6.56
CA ALA A 120 10.90 8.16 6.98
C ALA A 120 11.32 9.08 8.14
N PRO A 121 12.19 8.61 9.05
CA PRO A 121 12.88 9.47 10.00
C PRO A 121 13.67 10.59 9.30
N ASP A 122 13.68 11.79 9.86
CA ASP A 122 14.48 12.92 9.37
C ASP A 122 15.96 12.78 9.77
N ARG A 123 16.64 11.78 9.20
CA ARG A 123 18.09 11.55 9.33
C ARG A 123 18.67 10.89 8.09
N PRO A 124 19.96 11.13 7.79
CA PRO A 124 20.59 10.61 6.57
C PRO A 124 20.38 9.11 6.36
N GLY A 125 19.99 8.73 5.14
CA GLY A 125 19.81 7.34 4.69
C GLY A 125 18.57 6.62 5.23
N ALA A 126 17.74 7.26 6.07
CA ALA A 126 16.55 6.60 6.61
C ALA A 126 15.46 6.39 5.54
N ALA A 127 15.29 7.35 4.63
CA ALA A 127 14.39 7.23 3.49
C ALA A 127 14.85 6.14 2.51
N ASP A 128 16.15 6.07 2.20
CA ASP A 128 16.74 5.01 1.38
C ASP A 128 16.49 3.62 1.99
N GLN A 129 16.73 3.47 3.29
CA GLN A 129 16.49 2.22 4.00
C GLN A 129 15.02 1.82 3.96
N LEU A 130 14.11 2.77 4.23
CA LEU A 130 12.68 2.52 4.21
C LEU A 130 12.20 2.12 2.81
N ALA A 131 12.54 2.91 1.80
CA ALA A 131 12.17 2.66 0.41
C ALA A 131 12.71 1.33 -0.12
N THR A 132 13.97 1.01 0.21
CA THR A 132 14.59 -0.28 -0.14
C THR A 132 13.81 -1.45 0.47
N LEU A 133 13.45 -1.37 1.76
CA LEU A 133 12.68 -2.42 2.43
C LEU A 133 11.28 -2.58 1.83
N THR A 134 10.57 -1.48 1.58
CA THR A 134 9.20 -1.51 1.04
C THR A 134 9.19 -2.05 -0.38
N THR A 135 10.10 -1.60 -1.24
CA THR A 135 10.20 -2.09 -2.63
C THR A 135 10.58 -3.57 -2.63
N LYS A 136 11.59 -3.98 -1.83
CA LYS A 136 11.99 -5.38 -1.71
C LYS A 136 10.82 -6.27 -1.30
N MET A 137 10.05 -5.90 -0.29
CA MET A 137 8.90 -6.69 0.15
C MET A 137 7.80 -6.75 -0.91
N SER A 138 7.48 -5.63 -1.56
CA SER A 138 6.51 -5.58 -2.67
C SER A 138 6.90 -6.52 -3.81
N SER A 139 8.16 -6.44 -4.24
CA SER A 139 8.69 -7.27 -5.33
C SER A 139 8.82 -8.73 -4.93
N PHE A 140 9.20 -9.03 -3.69
CA PHE A 140 9.22 -10.39 -3.17
C PHE A 140 7.82 -11.00 -3.16
N TYR A 141 6.82 -10.25 -2.74
CA TYR A 141 5.42 -10.67 -2.78
C TYR A 141 4.92 -10.88 -4.22
N GLY A 142 5.20 -9.94 -5.13
CA GLY A 142 4.80 -10.03 -6.54
C GLY A 142 5.42 -11.24 -7.26
N LYS A 143 6.66 -11.60 -6.93
CA LYS A 143 7.37 -12.79 -7.43
C LYS A 143 7.02 -14.07 -6.68
N GLY A 144 6.21 -13.98 -5.62
CA GLY A 144 5.91 -15.06 -4.67
C GLY A 144 5.32 -16.31 -5.33
N ARG A 145 5.68 -17.47 -4.79
CA ARG A 145 5.21 -18.78 -5.24
C ARG A 145 4.79 -19.64 -4.04
N GLY A 146 3.57 -20.16 -4.10
CA GLY A 146 3.15 -21.29 -3.25
C GLY A 146 3.33 -22.61 -3.99
N THR A 147 2.64 -23.64 -3.53
CA THR A 147 2.72 -25.00 -4.09
C THR A 147 1.33 -25.61 -4.22
N LEU A 148 1.10 -26.33 -5.33
CA LEU A 148 -0.09 -27.14 -5.56
C LEU A 148 0.34 -28.48 -6.18
N GLY A 149 0.09 -29.59 -5.48
CA GLY A 149 0.50 -30.92 -5.90
C GLY A 149 2.01 -31.05 -6.05
N GLY A 150 2.78 -30.44 -5.14
CA GLY A 150 4.23 -30.42 -5.16
C GLY A 150 4.86 -29.51 -6.24
N LYS A 151 4.05 -28.79 -7.03
CA LYS A 151 4.54 -27.92 -8.11
C LYS A 151 4.41 -26.44 -7.72
N PRO A 152 5.40 -25.59 -8.05
CA PRO A 152 5.29 -24.15 -7.82
C PRO A 152 4.10 -23.53 -8.57
N ILE A 153 3.38 -22.64 -7.91
CA ILE A 153 2.24 -21.88 -8.47
C ILE A 153 2.34 -20.41 -8.04
N ASN A 154 2.08 -19.49 -8.97
CA ASN A 154 2.22 -18.04 -8.73
C ASN A 154 0.99 -17.45 -8.02
N GLY A 155 1.15 -16.25 -7.45
CA GLY A 155 0.14 -15.56 -6.65
C GLY A 155 -1.25 -15.47 -7.30
N SER A 156 -1.33 -15.13 -8.59
CA SER A 156 -2.62 -15.03 -9.29
C SER A 156 -3.28 -16.40 -9.49
N ASP A 157 -2.49 -17.42 -9.82
CA ASP A 157 -3.04 -18.75 -10.09
C ASP A 157 -3.38 -19.51 -8.80
N ILE A 158 -2.62 -19.31 -7.71
CA ILE A 158 -2.90 -19.95 -6.42
C ILE A 158 -4.16 -19.40 -5.77
N GLU A 159 -4.40 -18.09 -5.90
CA GLU A 159 -5.62 -17.43 -5.43
C GLU A 159 -6.86 -17.99 -6.14
N ALA A 160 -6.85 -18.01 -7.48
CA ALA A 160 -7.91 -18.61 -8.29
C ALA A 160 -8.10 -20.12 -8.00
N ALA A 161 -7.00 -20.85 -7.76
CA ALA A 161 -7.05 -22.28 -7.43
C ALA A 161 -7.73 -22.53 -6.08
N MET A 162 -7.51 -21.69 -5.06
CA MET A 162 -8.23 -21.83 -3.78
C MET A 162 -9.71 -21.48 -3.88
N GLY A 163 -10.08 -20.55 -4.76
CA GLY A 163 -11.49 -20.26 -5.07
C GLY A 163 -12.27 -21.50 -5.54
N THR A 164 -11.62 -22.42 -6.24
CA THR A 164 -12.28 -23.58 -6.88
C THR A 164 -11.94 -24.94 -6.27
N THR A 165 -10.82 -25.07 -5.57
CA THR A 165 -10.38 -26.34 -4.95
C THR A 165 -11.21 -26.69 -3.71
N ARG A 166 -11.57 -27.97 -3.56
CA ARG A 166 -12.36 -28.49 -2.43
C ARG A 166 -11.72 -29.68 -1.73
N ASP A 167 -10.45 -29.93 -2.00
CA ASP A 167 -9.63 -30.96 -1.34
C ASP A 167 -8.89 -30.30 -0.16
N PRO A 168 -9.21 -30.67 1.10
CA PRO A 168 -8.60 -30.05 2.28
C PRO A 168 -7.08 -30.18 2.35
N ALA A 169 -6.49 -31.23 1.77
CA ALA A 169 -5.03 -31.42 1.78
C ALA A 169 -4.35 -30.44 0.81
N LYS A 170 -4.95 -30.24 -0.37
CA LYS A 170 -4.45 -29.27 -1.36
C LYS A 170 -4.66 -27.83 -0.92
N LEU A 171 -5.80 -27.53 -0.30
CA LEU A 171 -6.06 -26.21 0.30
C LEU A 171 -5.02 -25.88 1.37
N GLN A 172 -4.76 -26.84 2.27
CA GLN A 172 -3.73 -26.70 3.28
C GLN A 172 -2.33 -26.52 2.67
N GLU A 173 -1.97 -27.30 1.63
CA GLU A 173 -0.69 -27.16 0.93
C GLU A 173 -0.52 -25.76 0.36
N MET A 174 -1.51 -25.26 -0.39
CA MET A 174 -1.47 -23.93 -0.99
C MET A 174 -1.36 -22.83 0.07
N TRP A 175 -2.21 -22.89 1.10
CA TRP A 175 -2.22 -21.89 2.16
C TRP A 175 -0.90 -21.89 2.94
N THR A 176 -0.44 -23.07 3.36
CA THR A 176 0.79 -23.20 4.17
C THR A 176 2.01 -22.79 3.37
N SER A 177 2.17 -23.30 2.14
CA SER A 177 3.32 -22.97 1.30
C SER A 177 3.38 -21.48 0.93
N TRP A 178 2.23 -20.81 0.74
CA TRP A 178 2.24 -19.36 0.52
C TRP A 178 2.73 -18.60 1.76
N HIS A 179 2.22 -18.95 2.94
CA HIS A 179 2.63 -18.31 4.18
C HIS A 179 4.09 -18.61 4.53
N ASP A 180 4.58 -19.81 4.26
CA ASP A 180 5.98 -20.21 4.53
C ASP A 180 6.97 -19.65 3.51
N ASN A 181 6.64 -19.66 2.21
CA ASN A 181 7.56 -19.26 1.15
C ASN A 181 7.52 -17.76 0.85
N VAL A 182 6.39 -17.10 1.11
CA VAL A 182 6.17 -15.68 0.80
C VAL A 182 6.05 -14.85 2.08
N GLY A 183 5.16 -15.25 3.00
CA GLY A 183 4.89 -14.49 4.22
C GLY A 183 6.07 -14.47 5.22
N ALA A 184 6.51 -15.65 5.67
CA ALA A 184 7.51 -15.81 6.72
C ALA A 184 8.87 -15.14 6.41
N PRO A 185 9.40 -15.19 5.17
CA PRO A 185 10.66 -14.53 4.83
C PRO A 185 10.63 -13.00 4.95
N MET A 186 9.45 -12.37 4.84
CA MET A 186 9.31 -10.91 4.94
C MET A 186 9.30 -10.40 6.40
N ARG A 187 9.24 -11.29 7.40
CA ARG A 187 9.04 -10.91 8.82
C ARG A 187 10.05 -9.89 9.34
N SER A 188 11.35 -10.10 9.08
CA SER A 188 12.40 -9.20 9.57
C SER A 188 12.35 -7.82 8.91
N ASP A 189 12.11 -7.81 7.60
CA ASP A 189 12.04 -6.59 6.81
C ASP A 189 10.81 -5.76 7.22
N TYR A 190 9.67 -6.42 7.45
CA TYR A 190 8.46 -5.78 7.95
C TYR A 190 8.65 -5.16 9.34
N ALA A 191 9.29 -5.88 10.27
CA ALA A 191 9.57 -5.35 11.60
C ALA A 191 10.50 -4.12 11.55
N ARG A 192 11.49 -4.13 10.64
CA ARG A 192 12.39 -2.99 10.43
C ARG A 192 11.67 -1.81 9.79
N MET A 193 10.86 -2.06 8.76
CA MET A 193 10.00 -1.06 8.12
C MET A 193 9.09 -0.38 9.15
N ALA A 194 8.37 -1.16 9.96
CA ALA A 194 7.48 -0.63 10.99
C ALA A 194 8.24 0.22 12.04
N THR A 195 9.45 -0.19 12.41
CA THR A 195 10.30 0.58 13.33
C THR A 195 10.68 1.94 12.73
N LEU A 196 11.14 1.96 11.47
CA LEU A 196 11.51 3.20 10.77
C LEU A 196 10.30 4.11 10.59
N ALA A 197 9.18 3.57 10.12
CA ALA A 197 7.95 4.34 9.93
C ALA A 197 7.46 4.97 11.24
N ASN A 198 7.49 4.22 12.36
CA ASN A 198 7.11 4.76 13.67
C ASN A 198 8.06 5.86 14.16
N GLU A 199 9.36 5.74 13.90
CA GLU A 199 10.33 6.80 14.19
C GLU A 199 10.03 8.06 13.37
N GLY A 200 9.71 7.91 12.07
CA GLY A 200 9.29 9.03 11.22
C GLY A 200 8.00 9.69 11.68
N ALA A 201 6.97 8.90 12.01
CA ALA A 201 5.68 9.41 12.49
C ALA A 201 5.84 10.21 13.79
N LYS A 202 6.72 9.76 14.70
CA LYS A 202 7.09 10.50 15.92
C LYS A 202 7.77 11.84 15.60
N GLY A 203 8.63 11.87 14.60
CA GLY A 203 9.23 13.12 14.10
C GLY A 203 8.18 14.14 13.63
N LEU A 204 7.07 13.67 13.05
CA LEU A 204 5.96 14.49 12.57
C LEU A 204 4.93 14.87 13.66
N GLY A 205 5.16 14.42 14.91
CA GLY A 205 4.32 14.71 16.07
C GLY A 205 3.17 13.72 16.30
N TYR A 206 3.20 12.55 15.66
CA TYR A 206 2.26 11.46 15.92
C TYR A 206 2.85 10.42 16.89
N PRO A 207 2.04 9.73 17.71
CA PRO A 207 2.55 8.69 18.61
C PRO A 207 3.20 7.52 17.87
N ASP A 208 2.62 7.14 16.73
CA ASP A 208 3.01 6.04 15.85
C ASP A 208 2.40 6.21 14.46
N THR A 209 2.80 5.38 13.51
CA THR A 209 2.29 5.41 12.12
C THR A 209 0.78 5.14 12.05
N GLY A 210 0.24 4.28 12.91
CA GLY A 210 -1.18 3.95 12.91
C GLY A 210 -2.06 5.13 13.35
N ALA A 211 -1.61 5.90 14.34
CA ALA A 211 -2.27 7.13 14.77
C ALA A 211 -2.24 8.19 13.66
N MET A 212 -1.13 8.26 12.90
CA MET A 212 -1.05 9.13 11.72
C MET A 212 -2.05 8.71 10.64
N TRP A 213 -2.15 7.42 10.31
CA TRP A 213 -3.14 6.94 9.33
C TRP A 213 -4.58 7.24 9.75
N ARG A 214 -4.91 7.01 11.03
CA ARG A 214 -6.25 7.34 11.55
C ARG A 214 -6.56 8.84 11.53
N SER A 215 -5.55 9.70 11.54
CA SER A 215 -5.77 11.15 11.47
C SER A 215 -6.33 11.62 10.12
N ALA A 216 -6.23 10.81 9.07
CA ALA A 216 -6.78 11.11 7.74
C ALA A 216 -8.32 11.09 7.69
N TYR A 217 -8.99 10.58 8.73
CA TYR A 217 -10.45 10.50 8.82
C TYR A 217 -11.11 11.78 9.37
N ASP A 218 -10.36 12.90 9.42
CA ASP A 218 -10.82 14.20 9.95
C ASP A 218 -11.48 14.09 11.33
N MET A 219 -11.00 13.13 12.14
CA MET A 219 -11.44 12.87 13.50
C MET A 219 -10.26 12.44 14.38
N PRO A 220 -10.35 12.62 15.72
CA PRO A 220 -9.29 12.15 16.61
C PRO A 220 -9.08 10.62 16.50
N PRO A 221 -7.83 10.11 16.50
CA PRO A 221 -7.55 8.68 16.33
C PRO A 221 -8.26 7.75 17.33
N GLU A 222 -8.51 8.21 18.55
CA GLU A 222 -9.24 7.48 19.58
C GLU A 222 -10.74 7.37 19.27
N GLN A 223 -11.34 8.39 18.65
CA GLN A 223 -12.74 8.36 18.22
C GLN A 223 -12.91 7.43 17.02
N PHE A 224 -11.93 7.40 16.11
CA PHE A 224 -11.91 6.43 15.02
C PHE A 224 -11.96 4.99 15.55
N ALA A 225 -11.08 4.66 16.50
CA ALA A 225 -11.03 3.32 17.10
C ALA A 225 -12.36 2.96 17.79
N ALA A 226 -12.91 3.87 18.60
CA ALA A 226 -14.20 3.67 19.26
C ALA A 226 -15.37 3.49 18.28
N THR A 227 -15.37 4.21 17.16
CA THR A 227 -16.38 4.10 16.11
C THR A 227 -16.29 2.74 15.40
N THR A 228 -15.07 2.31 15.08
CA THR A 228 -14.83 0.97 14.51
C THR A 228 -15.29 -0.14 15.44
N ASP A 229 -14.98 -0.06 16.73
CA ASP A 229 -15.41 -1.04 17.74
C ASP A 229 -16.95 -1.07 17.88
N LYS A 230 -17.60 0.09 17.82
CA LYS A 230 -19.06 0.19 17.83
C LYS A 230 -19.66 -0.54 16.62
N ILE A 231 -19.22 -0.20 15.41
CA ILE A 231 -19.73 -0.81 14.17
C ILE A 231 -19.47 -2.32 14.16
N TRP A 232 -18.29 -2.76 14.60
CA TRP A 232 -17.98 -4.18 14.75
C TRP A 232 -18.97 -4.88 15.68
N ASN A 233 -19.28 -4.30 16.85
CA ASN A 233 -20.23 -4.90 17.79
C ASN A 233 -21.67 -4.93 17.24
N GLU A 234 -22.05 -4.00 16.37
CA GLU A 234 -23.34 -4.01 15.68
C GLU A 234 -23.42 -5.13 14.62
N VAL A 235 -22.32 -5.39 13.90
CA VAL A 235 -22.22 -6.45 12.87
C VAL A 235 -21.98 -7.84 13.49
N LYS A 236 -21.35 -7.90 14.67
CA LYS A 236 -20.89 -9.12 15.32
C LYS A 236 -21.97 -10.20 15.48
N PRO A 237 -23.23 -9.92 15.86
CA PRO A 237 -24.27 -10.95 15.94
C PRO A 237 -24.53 -11.63 14.60
N LEU A 238 -24.58 -10.86 13.51
CA LEU A 238 -24.73 -11.39 12.15
C LEU A 238 -23.51 -12.22 11.74
N TYR A 239 -22.30 -11.70 11.97
CA TYR A 239 -21.07 -12.42 11.68
C TYR A 239 -20.97 -13.74 12.44
N LEU A 240 -21.32 -13.76 13.73
CA LEU A 240 -21.27 -14.98 14.54
C LEU A 240 -22.31 -16.02 14.10
N ALA A 241 -23.50 -15.58 13.69
CA ALA A 241 -24.51 -16.48 13.11
C ALA A 241 -24.00 -17.09 11.79
N LEU A 242 -23.47 -16.26 10.89
CA LEU A 242 -22.88 -16.70 9.62
C LEU A 242 -21.69 -17.63 9.84
N HIS A 243 -20.72 -17.25 10.68
CA HIS A 243 -19.57 -18.05 11.05
C HIS A 243 -19.99 -19.41 11.62
N THR A 244 -20.96 -19.44 12.55
CA THR A 244 -21.43 -20.70 13.15
C THR A 244 -22.08 -21.60 12.11
N TYR A 245 -22.92 -21.04 11.24
CA TYR A 245 -23.57 -21.76 10.16
C TYR A 245 -22.54 -22.31 9.15
N VAL A 246 -21.62 -21.48 8.67
CA VAL A 246 -20.55 -21.88 7.73
C VAL A 246 -19.67 -22.96 8.36
N ARG A 247 -19.25 -22.82 9.62
CA ARG A 247 -18.50 -23.85 10.35
C ARG A 247 -19.24 -25.19 10.37
N TRP A 248 -20.54 -25.16 10.65
CA TRP A 248 -21.38 -26.35 10.64
C TRP A 248 -21.44 -26.99 9.24
N LYS A 249 -21.71 -26.22 8.17
CA LYS A 249 -21.74 -26.74 6.79
C LYS A 249 -20.39 -27.32 6.34
N LEU A 250 -19.28 -26.67 6.71
CA LEU A 250 -17.92 -27.18 6.43
C LEU A 250 -17.65 -28.47 7.21
N ASN A 251 -18.09 -28.57 8.46
CA ASN A 251 -18.03 -29.81 9.23
C ASN A 251 -18.87 -30.93 8.60
N GLU A 252 -20.10 -30.64 8.15
CA GLU A 252 -20.93 -31.62 7.43
C GLU A 252 -20.22 -32.14 6.16
N LYS A 253 -19.52 -31.25 5.44
CA LYS A 253 -18.80 -31.59 4.22
C LYS A 253 -17.53 -32.40 4.47
N TYR A 254 -16.72 -32.00 5.45
CA TYR A 254 -15.35 -32.49 5.62
C TYR A 254 -15.12 -33.37 6.87
N GLY A 255 -16.07 -33.40 7.79
CA GLY A 255 -16.00 -34.15 9.04
C GLY A 255 -15.17 -33.50 10.14
N ASP A 256 -15.32 -34.02 11.36
CA ASP A 256 -14.71 -33.48 12.59
C ASP A 256 -13.17 -33.44 12.55
N ALA A 257 -12.54 -34.39 11.85
CA ALA A 257 -11.08 -34.46 11.73
C ALA A 257 -10.49 -33.31 10.90
N VAL A 258 -11.27 -32.74 9.97
CA VAL A 258 -10.85 -31.63 9.11
C VAL A 258 -11.33 -30.32 9.69
N GLN A 259 -12.63 -30.16 9.93
CA GLN A 259 -13.21 -28.95 10.49
C GLN A 259 -14.08 -29.31 11.70
N PRO A 260 -13.62 -29.10 12.94
CA PRO A 260 -14.41 -29.38 14.13
C PRO A 260 -15.71 -28.55 14.20
N LYS A 261 -16.75 -29.11 14.84
CA LYS A 261 -18.04 -28.43 15.10
C LYS A 261 -17.94 -27.19 15.98
N THR A 262 -16.89 -27.11 16.80
CA THR A 262 -16.64 -26.05 17.77
C THR A 262 -15.25 -25.45 17.57
N GLY A 263 -15.06 -24.18 17.97
CA GLY A 263 -13.81 -23.47 17.78
C GLY A 263 -13.74 -22.70 16.44
N PRO A 264 -12.55 -22.23 16.04
CA PRO A 264 -12.38 -21.46 14.81
C PRO A 264 -12.56 -22.32 13.55
N ILE A 265 -12.87 -21.66 12.44
CA ILE A 265 -12.80 -22.28 11.10
C ILE A 265 -11.34 -22.33 10.65
N ARG A 266 -10.94 -23.42 10.00
CA ARG A 266 -9.67 -23.50 9.27
C ARG A 266 -9.64 -22.44 8.16
N ALA A 267 -8.65 -21.55 8.20
CA ALA A 267 -8.56 -20.41 7.28
C ALA A 267 -8.45 -20.85 5.80
N ASP A 268 -7.85 -22.00 5.52
CA ASP A 268 -7.65 -22.53 4.17
C ASP A 268 -8.94 -23.06 3.51
N LEU A 269 -10.04 -23.22 4.26
CA LEU A 269 -11.29 -23.81 3.75
C LEU A 269 -12.30 -22.79 3.22
N LEU A 270 -11.97 -21.50 3.23
CA LEU A 270 -12.92 -20.41 3.02
C LEU A 270 -12.94 -19.86 1.58
N GLY A 271 -12.23 -20.51 0.66
CA GLY A 271 -12.30 -20.20 -0.78
C GLY A 271 -11.54 -18.94 -1.20
N ASN A 272 -10.67 -18.41 -0.35
CA ASN A 272 -9.79 -17.27 -0.62
C ASN A 272 -8.51 -17.41 0.24
N MET A 273 -7.36 -16.91 -0.24
CA MET A 273 -6.04 -17.05 0.42
C MET A 273 -6.02 -16.52 1.86
N TRP A 274 -6.72 -15.42 2.09
CA TRP A 274 -6.74 -14.71 3.36
C TRP A 274 -8.05 -14.89 4.11
N ALA A 275 -8.97 -15.69 3.55
CA ALA A 275 -10.32 -15.87 4.08
C ALA A 275 -11.07 -14.55 4.31
N GLN A 276 -10.74 -13.51 3.53
CA GLN A 276 -11.30 -12.16 3.67
C GLN A 276 -12.73 -12.07 3.12
N GLU A 277 -13.09 -12.99 2.22
CA GLU A 277 -14.43 -13.18 1.68
C GLU A 277 -14.69 -14.67 1.42
N TRP A 278 -15.95 -15.09 1.57
CA TRP A 278 -16.36 -16.51 1.57
C TRP A 278 -17.33 -16.85 0.42
N GLY A 279 -17.45 -15.97 -0.58
CA GLY A 279 -18.39 -16.16 -1.70
C GLY A 279 -18.11 -17.44 -2.51
N ASN A 280 -16.83 -17.77 -2.70
CA ASN A 280 -16.41 -18.95 -3.44
C ASN A 280 -16.88 -20.29 -2.84
N ILE A 281 -17.18 -20.35 -1.54
CA ILE A 281 -17.70 -21.56 -0.90
C ILE A 281 -19.23 -21.65 -0.88
N TYR A 282 -19.94 -20.73 -1.56
CA TYR A 282 -21.40 -20.75 -1.67
C TYR A 282 -21.98 -22.14 -2.03
N PRO A 283 -21.42 -22.90 -3.00
CA PRO A 283 -21.91 -24.25 -3.32
C PRO A 283 -21.87 -25.26 -2.15
N LEU A 284 -21.03 -25.02 -1.13
CA LEU A 284 -20.94 -25.86 0.06
C LEU A 284 -21.93 -25.46 1.16
N VAL A 285 -22.26 -24.17 1.23
CA VAL A 285 -22.94 -23.58 2.39
C VAL A 285 -24.34 -23.06 2.07
N ALA A 286 -24.73 -22.95 0.80
CA ALA A 286 -26.06 -22.50 0.40
C ALA A 286 -27.16 -23.20 1.22
N PRO A 287 -28.09 -22.45 1.85
CA PRO A 287 -29.21 -23.04 2.57
C PRO A 287 -30.07 -23.94 1.68
N ALA A 288 -30.50 -25.08 2.18
CA ALA A 288 -31.41 -25.95 1.43
C ALA A 288 -32.69 -25.18 1.06
N GLY A 289 -33.08 -25.22 -0.21
CA GLY A 289 -34.27 -24.53 -0.69
C GLY A 289 -34.09 -23.03 -0.98
N SER A 290 -32.89 -22.46 -0.87
CA SER A 290 -32.62 -21.08 -1.33
C SER A 290 -32.69 -20.91 -2.85
N GLY A 291 -32.88 -22.01 -3.60
CA GLY A 291 -32.72 -22.06 -5.04
C GLY A 291 -31.25 -22.05 -5.45
N ASP A 292 -31.00 -22.46 -6.69
CA ASP A 292 -29.79 -22.05 -7.40
C ASP A 292 -29.92 -20.55 -7.69
N LEU A 293 -28.80 -19.80 -7.67
CA LEU A 293 -28.77 -18.44 -8.22
C LEU A 293 -29.30 -18.43 -9.68
N GLY A 294 -29.22 -19.58 -10.33
CA GLY A 294 -29.76 -19.83 -11.68
C GLY A 294 -28.78 -19.41 -12.77
N TYR A 295 -27.62 -18.89 -12.39
CA TYR A 295 -26.51 -18.54 -13.26
C TYR A 295 -25.20 -18.41 -12.47
N ASP A 296 -24.08 -18.75 -13.13
CA ASP A 296 -22.73 -18.35 -12.71
C ASP A 296 -22.20 -17.34 -13.73
N ILE A 297 -21.84 -16.14 -13.26
CA ILE A 297 -21.40 -15.06 -14.17
C ILE A 297 -20.14 -15.50 -14.93
N GLY A 298 -19.21 -16.18 -14.28
CA GLY A 298 -17.99 -16.67 -14.89
C GLY A 298 -18.29 -17.68 -16.02
N GLU A 299 -19.20 -18.62 -15.80
CA GLU A 299 -19.65 -19.57 -16.82
C GLU A 299 -20.32 -18.86 -17.99
N LEU A 300 -21.17 -17.87 -17.73
CA LEU A 300 -21.81 -17.07 -18.78
C LEU A 300 -20.79 -16.27 -19.59
N LEU A 301 -19.81 -15.66 -18.94
CA LEU A 301 -18.71 -14.94 -19.61
C LEU A 301 -17.92 -15.90 -20.51
N ARG A 302 -17.51 -17.06 -20.00
CA ARG A 302 -16.78 -18.08 -20.77
C ARG A 302 -17.61 -18.64 -21.92
N ALA A 303 -18.88 -18.97 -21.70
CA ALA A 303 -19.79 -19.48 -22.72
C ALA A 303 -20.01 -18.47 -23.86
N LYS A 304 -19.95 -17.18 -23.56
CA LYS A 304 -20.01 -16.09 -24.54
C LYS A 304 -18.65 -15.69 -25.12
N GLY A 305 -17.58 -16.42 -24.80
CA GLY A 305 -16.23 -16.13 -25.29
C GLY A 305 -15.68 -14.78 -24.83
N LYS A 306 -16.11 -14.29 -23.66
CA LYS A 306 -15.67 -13.00 -23.12
C LYS A 306 -14.26 -13.06 -22.57
N THR A 307 -13.54 -11.96 -22.78
CA THR A 307 -12.16 -11.75 -22.36
C THR A 307 -12.11 -10.84 -21.12
N PRO A 308 -10.96 -10.76 -20.44
CA PRO A 308 -10.73 -9.75 -19.41
C PRO A 308 -11.07 -8.32 -19.84
N LEU A 309 -10.75 -7.96 -21.09
CA LEU A 309 -11.03 -6.62 -21.60
C LEU A 309 -12.54 -6.36 -21.75
N ASP A 310 -13.31 -7.37 -22.18
CA ASP A 310 -14.77 -7.28 -22.21
C ASP A 310 -15.35 -7.00 -20.81
N MET A 311 -14.79 -7.62 -19.77
CA MET A 311 -15.21 -7.42 -18.38
C MET A 311 -15.02 -5.96 -17.94
N VAL A 312 -13.88 -5.36 -18.27
CA VAL A 312 -13.62 -3.94 -17.99
C VAL A 312 -14.54 -3.03 -18.80
N HIS A 313 -14.83 -3.36 -20.06
CA HIS A 313 -15.83 -2.62 -20.85
C HIS A 313 -17.25 -2.70 -20.26
N TYR A 314 -17.62 -3.83 -19.64
CA TYR A 314 -18.89 -3.89 -18.89
C TYR A 314 -18.87 -2.94 -17.69
N GLY A 315 -17.75 -2.85 -16.97
CA GLY A 315 -17.55 -1.89 -15.89
C GLY A 315 -17.68 -0.44 -16.36
N GLU A 316 -16.96 -0.04 -17.42
CA GLU A 316 -17.08 1.30 -18.01
C GLU A 316 -18.52 1.59 -18.47
N GLY A 317 -19.17 0.62 -19.10
CA GLY A 317 -20.55 0.74 -19.56
C GLY A 317 -21.53 1.00 -18.41
N PHE A 318 -21.33 0.36 -17.25
CA PHE A 318 -22.13 0.63 -16.06
C PHE A 318 -21.95 2.09 -15.59
N TYR A 319 -20.73 2.57 -15.39
CA TYR A 319 -20.50 3.95 -14.95
C TYR A 319 -20.97 4.98 -15.97
N SER A 320 -20.74 4.74 -17.27
CA SER A 320 -21.23 5.60 -18.34
C SER A 320 -22.77 5.67 -18.36
N SER A 321 -23.46 4.56 -18.05
CA SER A 321 -24.93 4.55 -17.95
C SER A 321 -25.48 5.40 -16.80
N LEU A 322 -24.66 5.66 -15.78
CA LEU A 322 -24.97 6.57 -14.67
C LEU A 322 -24.62 8.04 -14.97
N GLY A 323 -24.04 8.32 -16.15
CA GLY A 323 -23.67 9.66 -16.59
C GLY A 323 -22.23 10.07 -16.26
N PHE A 324 -21.37 9.15 -15.81
CA PHE A 324 -19.94 9.43 -15.70
C PHE A 324 -19.28 9.51 -17.08
N GLU A 325 -18.18 10.26 -17.16
CA GLU A 325 -17.37 10.32 -18.37
C GLU A 325 -16.73 8.96 -18.67
N ALA A 326 -16.58 8.64 -19.96
CA ALA A 326 -15.87 7.45 -20.40
C ALA A 326 -14.40 7.52 -20.01
N LEU A 327 -13.75 6.37 -19.87
CA LEU A 327 -12.34 6.32 -19.55
C LEU A 327 -11.52 6.86 -20.74
N PRO A 328 -10.44 7.61 -20.49
CA PRO A 328 -9.63 8.17 -21.57
C PRO A 328 -8.97 7.07 -22.38
N LYS A 329 -8.66 7.34 -23.64
CA LYS A 329 -7.99 6.38 -24.54
C LYS A 329 -6.70 5.80 -23.93
N THR A 330 -5.96 6.63 -23.20
CA THR A 330 -4.74 6.27 -22.46
C THR A 330 -4.96 5.15 -21.45
N PHE A 331 -6.14 5.07 -20.81
CA PHE A 331 -6.48 3.98 -19.89
C PHE A 331 -6.38 2.62 -20.58
N TRP A 332 -6.99 2.50 -21.76
CA TRP A 332 -7.02 1.27 -22.54
C TRP A 332 -5.66 0.91 -23.13
N GLU A 333 -4.86 1.91 -23.49
CA GLU A 333 -3.53 1.70 -24.09
C GLU A 333 -2.45 1.38 -23.05
N ARG A 334 -2.58 1.88 -21.82
CA ARG A 334 -1.50 1.87 -20.81
C ARG A 334 -1.74 0.96 -19.62
N SER A 335 -2.96 0.46 -19.42
CA SER A 335 -3.29 -0.45 -18.33
C SER A 335 -2.76 -1.88 -18.55
N LEU A 336 -2.63 -2.62 -17.45
CA LEU A 336 -2.33 -4.06 -17.46
C LEU A 336 -3.60 -4.82 -17.04
N PHE A 337 -4.30 -5.36 -18.04
CA PHE A 337 -5.55 -6.10 -17.84
C PHE A 337 -5.35 -7.61 -17.65
N VAL A 338 -4.20 -8.14 -18.09
CA VAL A 338 -3.89 -9.57 -18.06
C VAL A 338 -2.43 -9.75 -17.67
N LYS A 339 -2.13 -10.81 -16.92
CA LYS A 339 -0.75 -11.17 -16.58
C LYS A 339 0.07 -11.45 -17.86
N PRO A 340 1.18 -10.75 -18.11
CA PRO A 340 2.11 -11.08 -19.18
C PRO A 340 2.78 -12.44 -18.94
N ALA A 341 3.09 -13.17 -20.03
CA ALA A 341 3.74 -14.48 -19.94
C ALA A 341 5.25 -14.40 -19.71
N ASP A 342 5.86 -13.26 -20.03
CA ASP A 342 7.31 -13.06 -20.19
C ASP A 342 7.96 -12.27 -19.05
N ARG A 343 7.19 -11.79 -18.07
CA ARG A 343 7.71 -11.01 -16.94
C ARG A 343 6.91 -11.18 -15.66
N GLU A 344 7.58 -10.95 -14.54
CA GLU A 344 6.95 -10.91 -13.22
C GLU A 344 6.32 -9.54 -12.98
N VAL A 345 5.13 -9.55 -12.38
CA VAL A 345 4.33 -8.35 -12.11
C VAL A 345 3.65 -8.48 -10.76
N VAL A 346 3.29 -7.36 -10.15
CA VAL A 346 2.40 -7.36 -8.99
C VAL A 346 0.99 -7.62 -9.50
N CYS A 347 0.43 -8.80 -9.22
CA CYS A 347 -0.89 -9.18 -9.76
C CYS A 347 -2.10 -8.63 -9.01
N HIS A 348 -1.95 -8.29 -7.73
CA HIS A 348 -3.04 -7.78 -6.92
C HIS A 348 -3.65 -6.51 -7.54
N ALA A 349 -4.98 -6.48 -7.66
CA ALA A 349 -5.70 -5.41 -8.36
C ALA A 349 -5.42 -4.04 -7.73
N SER A 350 -5.22 -3.03 -8.58
CA SER A 350 -4.97 -1.65 -8.15
C SER A 350 -5.30 -0.67 -9.26
N ALA A 351 -5.82 0.49 -8.90
CA ALA A 351 -6.01 1.64 -9.78
C ALA A 351 -4.91 2.68 -9.54
N TRP A 352 -4.47 3.34 -10.60
CA TRP A 352 -3.33 4.25 -10.60
C TRP A 352 -3.72 5.54 -11.27
N ASP A 353 -3.48 6.66 -10.59
CA ASP A 353 -3.44 8.00 -11.18
C ASP A 353 -1.97 8.39 -11.32
N ILE A 354 -1.47 8.44 -12.56
CA ILE A 354 -0.04 8.65 -12.82
C ILE A 354 0.31 10.12 -12.80
N ASP A 355 -0.55 10.99 -13.34
CA ASP A 355 -0.20 12.39 -13.61
C ASP A 355 -1.16 13.44 -13.04
N ASN A 356 -2.17 13.01 -12.27
CA ASN A 356 -3.26 13.82 -11.73
C ASN A 356 -4.11 14.50 -12.81
N LYS A 357 -4.16 13.92 -14.02
CA LYS A 357 -4.94 14.42 -15.16
C LYS A 357 -5.69 13.29 -15.86
N ASP A 358 -5.09 12.71 -16.89
CA ASP A 358 -5.74 11.77 -17.81
C ASP A 358 -4.93 10.47 -18.00
N ASP A 359 -3.78 10.32 -17.34
CA ASP A 359 -3.04 9.06 -17.30
C ASP A 359 -3.50 8.21 -16.10
N ILE A 360 -4.73 7.72 -16.19
CA ILE A 360 -5.30 6.75 -15.25
C ILE A 360 -5.17 5.33 -15.79
N ARG A 361 -4.85 4.38 -14.91
CA ARG A 361 -4.59 2.98 -15.29
C ARG A 361 -5.14 2.00 -14.27
N ILE A 362 -5.40 0.77 -14.71
CA ILE A 362 -5.56 -0.37 -13.80
C ILE A 362 -4.44 -1.39 -14.03
N LYS A 363 -4.04 -2.05 -12.94
CA LYS A 363 -3.09 -3.18 -12.97
C LYS A 363 -3.71 -4.36 -12.23
N MET A 364 -4.20 -5.32 -12.99
CA MET A 364 -4.87 -6.53 -12.50
C MET A 364 -4.55 -7.73 -13.40
N CYS A 365 -4.24 -8.88 -12.80
CA CYS A 365 -4.02 -10.14 -13.53
C CYS A 365 -5.36 -10.88 -13.78
N THR A 366 -6.29 -10.18 -14.42
CA THR A 366 -7.71 -10.56 -14.52
C THR A 366 -7.90 -11.95 -15.13
N LYS A 367 -8.76 -12.73 -14.51
CA LYS A 367 -9.25 -14.03 -14.97
C LYS A 367 -10.72 -13.91 -15.33
N VAL A 368 -11.17 -14.71 -16.30
CA VAL A 368 -12.59 -14.75 -16.68
C VAL A 368 -13.37 -15.62 -15.69
N ASN A 369 -13.69 -15.04 -14.53
CA ASN A 369 -14.47 -15.64 -13.45
C ASN A 369 -15.43 -14.59 -12.85
N SER A 370 -16.22 -14.97 -11.83
CA SER A 370 -17.17 -14.06 -11.19
C SER A 370 -16.53 -13.08 -10.19
N GLU A 371 -15.46 -13.48 -9.51
CA GLU A 371 -14.75 -12.67 -8.51
C GLU A 371 -14.06 -11.47 -9.16
N ASP A 372 -13.28 -11.72 -10.21
CA ASP A 372 -12.60 -10.73 -11.05
C ASP A 372 -13.56 -9.90 -11.91
N PHE A 373 -14.83 -10.31 -12.08
CA PHE A 373 -15.83 -9.48 -12.74
C PHE A 373 -16.37 -8.39 -11.81
N VAL A 374 -16.41 -8.67 -10.50
CA VAL A 374 -16.86 -7.73 -9.48
C VAL A 374 -15.73 -6.82 -9.02
N THR A 375 -14.51 -7.38 -8.93
CA THR A 375 -13.26 -6.65 -8.65
C THR A 375 -12.94 -5.66 -9.77
#